data_AF-A0A7G9WGP2-F1
#
_entry.id   AF-A0A7G9WGP2-F1
#
_cell.length_a   1.000
_cell.length_b   1.000
_cell.length_c   1.000
_cell.angle_alpha   90.00
_cell.angle_beta   90.00
_cell.angle_gamma   90.00
#
_symmetry.space_group_name_H-M   'P 1'
#
loop_
_entity.id
_entity.type
_entity.pdbx_description
1 polymer ?
#
loop_
_entity_poly.entity_id
_entity_poly.type
_entity_poly.pdbx_seq_one_letter_code
_entity_poly.pdbx_strand_id
1 'polypeptide(L)'
;MEINEQLKLFRQRAGKTQKDVADELGIDKSTYAHYESGRRTPSTKTWIQLAEALHFPVFPAQIQIVYPDGLLDKLETCLKENGDYTDDYKENNRRFWAINAVLDEIYKVHSEAMNIDDLPLNKLMDSHISTPYTFMNVALDVRGEKLINQAHECQSNLVKNISQIIE
;
A
#
# COMPACT_ATOMS: atom_id res chain seq x y z
N MET A 1 -6.32 12.21 -9.71
CA MET A 1 -6.23 13.51 -9.01
C MET A 1 -5.33 13.30 -7.84
N GLU A 2 -4.20 13.98 -7.81
CA GLU A 2 -3.20 13.83 -6.76
C GLU A 2 -3.71 14.41 -5.43
N ILE A 3 -3.14 13.97 -4.30
CA ILE A 3 -3.56 14.39 -2.95
C ILE A 3 -3.51 15.92 -2.77
N ASN A 4 -2.53 16.59 -3.41
CA ASN A 4 -2.38 18.04 -3.35
C ASN A 4 -3.45 18.78 -4.17
N GLU A 5 -3.92 18.19 -5.28
CA GLU A 5 -5.03 18.72 -6.08
C GLU A 5 -6.35 18.56 -5.35
N GLN A 6 -6.52 17.46 -4.60
CA GLN A 6 -7.66 17.24 -3.72
C GLN A 6 -7.78 18.32 -2.64
N LEU A 7 -6.67 18.70 -1.98
CA LEU A 7 -6.66 19.79 -1.00
C LEU A 7 -7.23 21.09 -1.58
N LYS A 8 -6.79 21.45 -2.80
CA LYS A 8 -7.28 22.63 -3.51
C LYS A 8 -8.77 22.54 -3.82
N LEU A 9 -9.23 21.37 -4.28
CA LEU A 9 -10.64 21.11 -4.57
C LEU A 9 -11.52 21.25 -3.32
N PHE A 10 -11.14 20.60 -2.21
CA PHE A 10 -11.92 20.63 -0.97
C PHE A 10 -11.93 22.01 -0.34
N ARG A 11 -10.80 22.72 -0.37
CA ARG A 11 -10.77 24.13 0.03
C ARG A 11 -11.74 24.99 -0.78
N GLN A 12 -11.75 24.83 -2.10
CA GLN A 12 -12.68 25.57 -2.97
C GLN A 12 -14.14 25.22 -2.68
N ARG A 13 -14.45 23.95 -2.43
CA ARG A 13 -15.79 23.49 -2.01
C ARG A 13 -16.21 24.07 -0.66
N ALA A 14 -15.27 24.21 0.27
CA ALA A 14 -15.47 24.87 1.55
C ALA A 14 -15.57 26.41 1.46
N GLY A 15 -15.40 26.99 0.27
CA GLY A 15 -15.45 28.45 0.07
C GLY A 15 -14.28 29.21 0.71
N LYS A 16 -13.20 28.51 1.08
CA LYS A 16 -12.06 29.10 1.82
C LYS A 16 -10.94 29.55 0.88
N THR A 17 -10.23 30.61 1.24
CA THR A 17 -8.96 30.99 0.62
C THR A 17 -7.80 30.18 1.21
N GLN A 18 -6.64 30.15 0.53
CA GLN A 18 -5.44 29.53 1.10
C GLN A 18 -5.03 30.17 2.43
N LYS A 19 -5.35 31.45 2.63
CA LYS A 19 -5.06 32.15 3.87
C LYS A 19 -6.01 31.69 4.99
N ASP A 20 -7.29 31.52 4.72
CA ASP A 20 -8.26 31.08 5.74
C ASP A 20 -7.90 29.71 6.32
N VAL A 21 -7.50 28.77 5.45
CA VAL A 21 -7.06 27.44 5.89
C VAL A 21 -5.75 27.52 6.67
N ALA A 22 -4.80 28.34 6.22
CA ALA A 22 -3.53 28.51 6.91
C ALA A 22 -3.72 29.12 8.31
N ASP A 23 -4.57 30.14 8.43
CA ASP A 23 -4.90 30.80 9.68
C ASP A 23 -5.61 29.82 10.65
N GLU A 24 -6.52 28.98 10.16
CA GLU A 24 -7.20 27.94 10.95
C GLU A 24 -6.26 26.84 11.46
N LEU A 25 -5.25 26.48 10.66
CA LEU A 25 -4.23 25.51 11.03
C LEU A 25 -3.10 26.10 11.89
N GLY A 26 -3.03 27.42 12.03
CA GLY A 26 -1.91 28.11 12.69
C GLY A 26 -0.58 27.97 11.94
N ILE A 27 -0.62 27.92 10.60
CA ILE A 27 0.57 27.83 9.73
C ILE A 27 0.66 29.02 8.79
N ASP A 28 1.82 29.22 8.15
CA ASP A 28 1.96 30.27 7.14
C ASP A 28 1.23 29.92 5.82
N LYS A 29 0.67 30.93 5.15
CA LYS A 29 -0.01 30.77 3.85
C LYS A 29 0.86 30.06 2.81
N SER A 30 2.15 30.38 2.75
CA SER A 30 3.09 29.72 1.81
C SER A 30 3.27 28.24 2.12
N THR A 31 3.22 27.85 3.40
CA THR A 31 3.26 26.44 3.82
C THR A 31 2.05 25.69 3.28
N TYR A 32 0.84 26.25 3.42
CA TYR A 32 -0.37 25.65 2.86
C TYR A 32 -0.34 25.62 1.32
N ALA A 33 0.16 26.67 0.66
CA ALA A 33 0.33 26.69 -0.79
C ALA A 33 1.34 25.63 -1.29
N HIS A 34 2.37 25.30 -0.50
CA HIS A 34 3.28 24.20 -0.79
C HIS A 34 2.62 22.83 -0.67
N TYR A 35 1.61 22.69 0.20
CA TYR A 35 0.79 21.48 0.26
C TYR A 35 -0.04 21.33 -1.01
N GLU A 36 -0.77 22.37 -1.46
CA GLU A 36 -1.60 22.29 -2.68
C GLU A 36 -0.78 22.11 -3.97
N SER A 37 0.49 22.50 -3.97
CA SER A 37 1.40 22.33 -5.12
C SER A 37 2.24 21.05 -5.05
N GLY A 38 2.08 20.22 -4.00
CA GLY A 38 2.84 18.99 -3.82
C GLY A 38 4.32 19.19 -3.50
N ARG A 39 4.78 20.43 -3.29
CA ARG A 39 6.18 20.75 -2.92
C ARG A 39 6.52 20.34 -1.50
N ARG A 40 5.52 20.14 -0.66
CA ARG A 40 5.67 19.71 0.73
C ARG A 40 4.54 18.75 1.09
N THR A 41 4.88 17.70 1.83
CA THR A 41 3.88 16.78 2.40
C THR A 41 3.50 17.27 3.81
N PRO A 42 2.21 17.43 4.13
CA PRO A 42 1.76 17.69 5.50
C PRO A 42 2.17 16.55 6.45
N SER A 43 2.43 16.88 7.71
CA SER A 43 2.63 15.86 8.76
C SER A 43 1.31 15.15 9.09
N THR A 44 1.35 13.98 9.75
CA THR A 44 0.14 13.28 10.21
C THR A 44 -0.80 14.17 11.02
N LYS A 45 -0.25 14.98 11.94
CA LYS A 45 -1.03 15.94 12.73
C LYS A 45 -1.69 17.00 11.84
N THR A 46 -0.94 17.54 10.89
CA THR A 46 -1.45 18.55 9.94
C THR A 46 -2.53 17.95 9.04
N TRP A 47 -2.40 16.69 8.63
CA TRP A 47 -3.44 15.99 7.90
C TRP A 47 -4.73 15.96 8.70
N ILE A 48 -4.72 15.54 9.96
CA ILE A 48 -5.92 15.53 10.81
C ILE A 48 -6.60 16.91 10.85
N GLN A 49 -5.82 17.98 11.05
CA GLN A 49 -6.34 19.35 11.06
C GLN A 49 -6.94 19.78 9.71
N LEU A 50 -6.32 19.37 8.60
CA LEU A 50 -6.87 19.62 7.26
C LEU A 50 -8.22 18.93 7.07
N ALA A 51 -8.39 17.69 7.57
CA ALA A 51 -9.66 16.96 7.49
C ALA A 51 -10.79 17.76 8.11
N GLU A 52 -10.54 18.25 9.33
CA GLU A 52 -11.51 19.00 10.11
C GLU A 52 -11.81 20.34 9.44
N ALA A 53 -10.78 21.08 9.05
CA ALA A 53 -10.91 22.41 8.46
C ALA A 53 -11.62 22.42 7.10
N LEU A 54 -11.44 21.39 6.30
CA LEU A 54 -11.93 21.34 4.92
C LEU A 54 -13.11 20.38 4.73
N HIS A 55 -13.59 19.76 5.83
CA HIS A 55 -14.67 18.77 5.83
C HIS A 55 -14.50 17.69 4.77
N PHE A 56 -13.25 17.35 4.46
CA PHE A 56 -12.96 16.24 3.59
C PHE A 56 -12.53 15.06 4.43
N PRO A 57 -12.93 13.85 4.01
CA PRO A 57 -12.31 12.66 4.52
C PRO A 57 -10.81 12.74 4.21
N VAL A 58 -9.99 13.11 5.19
CA VAL A 58 -8.56 12.81 5.13
C VAL A 58 -8.42 11.31 4.99
N PHE A 59 -7.43 10.86 4.24
CA PHE A 59 -6.41 9.89 4.67
C PHE A 59 -5.45 9.67 3.50
N PRO A 60 -4.23 10.22 3.55
CA PRO A 60 -3.11 9.68 2.80
C PRO A 60 -2.31 8.81 3.77
N ALA A 61 -2.78 7.59 4.02
CA ALA A 61 -1.83 6.58 4.47
C ALA A 61 -0.83 6.41 3.31
N GLN A 62 0.28 7.14 3.37
CA GLN A 62 1.47 6.86 2.57
C GLN A 62 2.15 5.70 3.27
N ILE A 63 1.76 4.50 2.87
CA ILE A 63 2.36 3.29 3.39
C ILE A 63 3.51 2.95 2.47
N GLN A 64 4.69 2.83 3.04
CA GLN A 64 5.82 2.23 2.35
C GLN A 64 5.96 0.81 2.88
N ILE A 65 5.92 -0.15 1.98
CA ILE A 65 6.25 -1.53 2.34
C ILE A 65 7.76 -1.61 2.47
N VAL A 66 8.22 -1.85 3.70
CA VAL A 66 9.65 -2.00 4.01
C VAL A 66 9.84 -3.42 4.53
N TYR A 67 10.62 -4.20 3.79
CA TYR A 67 10.95 -5.55 4.19
C TYR A 67 12.06 -5.54 5.26
N PRO A 68 11.97 -6.39 6.30
CA PRO A 68 13.08 -6.62 7.21
C PRO A 68 14.37 -7.02 6.48
N ASP A 69 15.50 -6.63 7.06
CA ASP A 69 16.82 -6.92 6.50
C ASP A 69 16.99 -8.43 6.20
N GLY A 70 17.43 -8.73 4.99
CA GLY A 70 17.67 -10.10 4.52
C GLY A 70 16.41 -10.91 4.15
N LEU A 71 15.18 -10.39 4.37
CA LEU A 71 13.97 -11.14 4.02
C LEU A 71 13.85 -11.37 2.50
N LEU A 72 14.14 -10.36 1.70
CA LEU A 72 14.14 -10.50 0.23
C LEU A 72 15.25 -11.42 -0.26
N ASP A 73 16.42 -11.39 0.38
CA ASP A 73 17.55 -12.29 0.04
C ASP A 73 17.22 -13.74 0.41
N LYS A 74 16.51 -13.95 1.52
CA LYS A 74 15.96 -15.24 1.93
C LYS A 74 14.96 -15.77 0.91
N LEU A 75 14.02 -14.95 0.43
CA LEU A 75 13.11 -15.36 -0.64
C LEU A 75 13.87 -15.71 -1.91
N GLU A 76 14.79 -14.85 -2.35
CA GLU A 76 15.57 -15.07 -3.56
C GLU A 76 16.39 -16.39 -3.50
N THR A 77 17.00 -16.68 -2.34
CA THR A 77 17.73 -17.94 -2.11
C THR A 77 16.77 -19.13 -2.13
N CYS A 78 15.63 -19.02 -1.45
CA CYS A 78 14.61 -20.06 -1.44
C CYS A 78 14.11 -20.39 -2.87
N LEU A 79 13.88 -19.37 -3.70
CA LEU A 79 13.47 -19.56 -5.09
C LEU A 79 14.54 -20.28 -5.92
N LYS A 80 15.82 -19.95 -5.74
CA LYS A 80 16.93 -20.63 -6.42
C LYS A 80 17.03 -22.10 -6.04
N GLU A 81 16.74 -22.45 -4.80
CA GLU A 81 16.84 -23.83 -4.29
C GLU A 81 15.60 -24.67 -4.60
N ASN A 82 14.43 -24.04 -4.68
CA ASN A 82 13.14 -24.74 -4.70
C ASN A 82 12.29 -24.47 -5.95
N GLY A 83 12.69 -23.56 -6.83
CA GLY A 83 11.86 -23.10 -7.96
C GLY A 83 11.74 -24.08 -9.13
N ASP A 84 12.69 -25.01 -9.27
CA ASP A 84 12.72 -25.95 -10.38
C ASP A 84 11.82 -27.17 -10.12
N TYR A 85 11.07 -27.55 -11.16
CA TYR A 85 10.24 -28.75 -11.18
C TYR A 85 11.07 -30.03 -11.21
N THR A 86 10.58 -31.08 -10.55
CA THR A 86 11.12 -32.45 -10.64
C THR A 86 10.01 -33.46 -10.88
N ASP A 87 10.32 -34.66 -11.36
CA ASP A 87 9.30 -35.72 -11.49
C ASP A 87 8.87 -36.33 -10.13
N ASP A 88 9.54 -35.96 -9.02
CA ASP A 88 9.16 -36.38 -7.68
C ASP A 88 8.10 -35.42 -7.09
N TYR A 89 6.85 -35.89 -7.08
CA TYR A 89 5.73 -35.17 -6.49
C TYR A 89 5.96 -34.76 -5.02
N LYS A 90 6.56 -35.63 -4.20
CA LYS A 90 6.78 -35.33 -2.78
C LYS A 90 7.79 -34.21 -2.64
N GLU A 91 8.84 -34.23 -3.45
CA GLU A 91 9.85 -33.18 -3.49
C GLU A 91 9.26 -31.86 -3.99
N ASN A 92 8.45 -31.87 -5.05
CA ASN A 92 7.77 -30.65 -5.52
C ASN A 92 6.83 -30.07 -4.47
N ASN A 93 6.06 -30.92 -3.77
CA ASN A 93 5.19 -30.48 -2.69
C ASN A 93 6.00 -29.87 -1.53
N ARG A 94 7.12 -30.50 -1.15
CA ARG A 94 8.04 -29.94 -0.15
C ARG A 94 8.55 -28.56 -0.58
N ARG A 95 9.02 -28.42 -1.81
CA ARG A 95 9.52 -27.16 -2.40
C ARG A 95 8.45 -26.08 -2.42
N PHE A 96 7.22 -26.43 -2.80
CA PHE A 96 6.07 -25.53 -2.79
C PHE A 96 5.84 -24.95 -1.39
N TRP A 97 5.82 -25.81 -0.36
CA TRP A 97 5.62 -25.37 1.02
C TRP A 97 6.81 -24.59 1.57
N ALA A 98 8.04 -24.87 1.13
CA ALA A 98 9.21 -24.07 1.49
C ALA A 98 9.12 -22.65 0.92
N ILE A 99 8.70 -22.49 -0.34
CA ILE A 99 8.44 -21.18 -0.95
C ILE A 99 7.28 -20.49 -0.23
N ASN A 100 6.19 -21.21 0.05
CA ASN A 100 5.01 -20.65 0.71
C ASN A 100 5.34 -20.10 2.11
N ALA A 101 6.17 -20.80 2.89
CA ALA A 101 6.55 -20.35 4.22
C ALA A 101 7.27 -18.99 4.21
N VAL A 102 8.11 -18.72 3.20
CA VAL A 102 8.78 -17.42 3.06
C VAL A 102 7.82 -16.36 2.53
N LEU A 103 6.91 -16.73 1.63
CA LEU A 103 5.84 -15.83 1.17
C LEU A 103 4.91 -15.41 2.32
N ASP A 104 4.59 -16.31 3.25
CA ASP A 104 3.77 -15.98 4.42
C ASP A 104 4.42 -14.89 5.29
N GLU A 105 5.75 -14.93 5.47
CA GLU A 105 6.50 -13.86 6.15
C GLU A 105 6.39 -12.52 5.38
N ILE A 106 6.45 -12.56 4.06
CA ILE A 106 6.28 -11.39 3.19
C ILE A 106 4.86 -10.83 3.28
N TYR A 107 3.83 -11.68 3.20
CA TYR A 107 2.43 -11.25 3.28
C TYR A 107 2.07 -10.72 4.66
N LYS A 108 2.72 -11.21 5.71
CA LYS A 108 2.60 -10.61 7.04
C LYS A 108 3.08 -9.15 7.03
N VAL A 109 4.24 -8.85 6.43
CA VAL A 109 4.72 -7.47 6.26
C VAL A 109 3.72 -6.61 5.48
N HIS A 110 3.16 -7.14 4.39
CA HIS A 110 2.11 -6.44 3.62
C HIS A 110 0.88 -6.16 4.47
N SER A 111 0.37 -7.17 5.19
CA SER A 111 -0.83 -7.04 6.02
C SER A 111 -0.64 -6.03 7.15
N GLU A 112 0.55 -6.01 7.76
CA GLU A 112 0.89 -5.03 8.80
C GLU A 112 1.00 -3.62 8.22
N ALA A 113 1.68 -3.48 7.08
CA ALA A 113 1.83 -2.21 6.39
C ALA A 113 0.48 -1.64 5.92
N MET A 114 -0.39 -2.50 5.39
CA MET A 114 -1.72 -2.16 4.88
C MET A 114 -2.82 -2.23 5.95
N ASN A 115 -2.47 -2.21 7.24
CA ASN A 115 -3.45 -2.25 8.31
C ASN A 115 -4.33 -0.98 8.27
N ILE A 116 -5.63 -1.19 8.10
CA ILE A 116 -6.65 -0.15 8.01
C ILE A 116 -7.55 -0.07 9.24
N ASP A 117 -7.32 -0.88 10.26
CA ASP A 117 -8.21 -0.99 11.43
C ASP A 117 -8.29 0.32 12.22
N ASP A 118 -7.18 1.07 12.27
CA ASP A 118 -7.12 2.39 12.90
C ASP A 118 -7.72 3.51 12.04
N LEU A 119 -8.10 3.21 10.79
CA LEU A 119 -8.75 4.17 9.92
C LEU A 119 -10.24 4.23 10.25
N PRO A 120 -10.82 5.45 10.42
CA PRO A 120 -12.23 5.63 10.74
C PRO A 120 -13.12 5.41 9.51
N LEU A 121 -13.10 4.20 8.92
CA LEU A 121 -13.79 3.85 7.67
C LEU A 121 -15.28 4.20 7.70
N ASN A 122 -15.93 3.98 8.85
CA ASN A 122 -17.34 4.30 9.06
C ASN A 122 -17.64 5.80 8.84
N LYS A 123 -16.75 6.69 9.30
CA LYS A 123 -16.92 8.15 9.11
C LYS A 123 -16.82 8.55 7.62
N LEU A 124 -16.14 7.75 6.81
CA LEU A 124 -15.95 7.99 5.38
C LEU A 124 -17.14 7.50 4.55
N MET A 125 -17.78 6.41 4.98
CA MET A 125 -18.97 5.87 4.34
C MET A 125 -20.19 6.80 4.53
N ASP A 126 -20.26 7.48 5.66
CA ASP A 126 -21.36 8.39 6.01
C ASP A 126 -21.25 9.76 5.32
N SER A 127 -20.04 10.15 4.89
CA SER A 127 -19.88 11.29 3.99
C SER A 127 -20.41 10.88 2.60
N HIS A 128 -21.52 11.48 2.17
CA HIS A 128 -22.12 11.30 0.84
C HIS A 128 -21.14 11.67 -0.29
N ILE A 129 -20.19 10.79 -0.60
CA ILE A 129 -19.16 11.03 -1.61
C ILE A 129 -19.67 10.46 -2.93
N SER A 130 -20.08 11.35 -3.83
CA SER A 130 -20.63 11.00 -5.16
C SER A 130 -19.56 10.67 -6.20
N THR A 131 -18.27 10.66 -5.85
CA THR A 131 -17.15 10.46 -6.79
C THR A 131 -16.03 9.59 -6.22
N PRO A 132 -15.40 8.69 -7.00
CA PRO A 132 -14.22 7.94 -6.57
C PRO A 132 -13.11 8.87 -6.05
N TYR A 133 -12.46 8.48 -4.96
CA TYR A 133 -11.32 9.21 -4.37
C TYR A 133 -10.23 8.23 -3.93
N THR A 134 -8.97 8.69 -3.98
CA THR A 134 -7.82 7.93 -3.48
C THR A 134 -7.76 8.02 -1.97
N PHE A 135 -7.76 6.87 -1.30
CA PHE A 135 -7.77 6.73 0.16
C PHE A 135 -6.44 6.25 0.76
N MET A 136 -5.55 5.71 -0.07
CA MET A 136 -4.24 5.19 0.35
C MET A 136 -3.30 5.22 -0.86
N ASN A 137 -2.07 5.64 -0.63
CA ASN A 137 -0.99 5.50 -1.60
C ASN A 137 0.03 4.53 -1.05
N VAL A 138 0.22 3.40 -1.72
CA VAL A 138 1.18 2.38 -1.30
C VAL A 138 2.42 2.48 -2.20
N ALA A 139 3.55 2.78 -1.60
CA ALA A 139 4.84 2.68 -2.27
C ALA A 139 5.34 1.23 -2.16
N LEU A 140 5.40 0.56 -3.31
CA LEU A 140 5.88 -0.82 -3.42
C LEU A 140 7.37 -0.84 -3.71
N ASP A 141 8.07 -1.84 -3.15
CA ASP A 141 9.44 -2.14 -3.53
C ASP A 141 9.42 -3.03 -4.79
N VAL A 142 9.99 -2.50 -5.87
CA VAL A 142 10.03 -3.16 -7.20
C VAL A 142 10.71 -4.52 -7.16
N ARG A 143 11.76 -4.69 -6.33
CA ARG A 143 12.45 -5.97 -6.19
C ARG A 143 11.55 -6.97 -5.46
N GLY A 144 10.88 -6.53 -4.40
CA GLY A 144 9.88 -7.35 -3.68
C GLY A 144 8.79 -7.86 -4.62
N GLU A 145 8.15 -6.98 -5.38
CA GLU A 145 7.10 -7.35 -6.34
C GLU A 145 7.59 -8.33 -7.40
N LYS A 146 8.81 -8.13 -7.91
CA LYS A 146 9.40 -9.06 -8.87
C LYS A 146 9.58 -10.47 -8.27
N LEU A 147 10.12 -10.55 -7.05
CA LEU A 147 10.36 -11.83 -6.38
C LEU A 147 9.05 -12.54 -6.04
N ILE A 148 8.00 -11.82 -5.62
CA ILE A 148 6.66 -12.38 -5.37
C ILE A 148 6.09 -13.00 -6.64
N ASN A 149 6.15 -12.29 -7.77
CA ASN A 149 5.69 -12.83 -9.05
C ASN A 149 6.47 -14.09 -9.46
N GLN A 150 7.79 -14.08 -9.32
CA GLN A 150 8.62 -15.26 -9.57
C GLN A 150 8.27 -16.44 -8.65
N ALA A 151 7.95 -16.16 -7.39
CA ALA A 151 7.51 -17.18 -6.45
C ALA A 151 6.20 -17.83 -6.87
N HIS A 152 5.22 -17.05 -7.32
CA HIS A 152 3.97 -17.58 -7.87
C HIS A 152 4.17 -18.41 -9.14
N GLU A 153 5.07 -17.98 -10.04
CA GLU A 153 5.44 -18.77 -11.22
C GLU A 153 6.07 -20.12 -10.83
N CYS A 154 7.01 -20.10 -9.86
CA CYS A 154 7.61 -21.32 -9.32
C CYS A 154 6.57 -22.25 -8.69
N GLN A 155 5.72 -21.72 -7.81
CA GLN A 155 4.62 -22.46 -7.18
C GLN A 155 3.69 -23.08 -8.22
N SER A 156 3.31 -22.31 -9.25
CA SER A 156 2.48 -22.80 -10.35
C SER A 156 3.17 -23.92 -11.14
N ASN A 157 4.47 -23.80 -11.40
CA ASN A 157 5.24 -24.83 -12.10
C ASN A 157 5.36 -26.12 -11.29
N LEU A 158 5.55 -26.04 -9.97
CA LEU A 158 5.66 -27.20 -9.08
C LEU A 158 4.38 -28.05 -9.03
N VAL A 159 3.22 -27.45 -9.33
CA VAL A 159 1.90 -28.13 -9.32
C VAL A 159 1.36 -28.51 -10.70
N LYS A 160 2.04 -28.15 -11.80
CA LYS A 160 1.53 -28.26 -13.18
C LYS A 160 1.14 -29.67 -13.67
N ASN A 161 1.53 -30.73 -12.96
CA ASN A 161 1.23 -32.13 -13.35
C ASN A 161 0.11 -32.82 -12.54
N ILE A 162 -0.62 -32.11 -11.68
CA ILE A 162 -1.78 -32.72 -10.99
C ILE A 162 -2.91 -33.05 -11.98
N SER A 163 -3.01 -32.34 -13.11
CA SER A 163 -4.06 -32.57 -14.11
C SER A 163 -3.80 -33.75 -15.07
N GLN A 164 -2.59 -34.32 -15.14
CA GLN A 164 -2.29 -35.49 -15.99
C GLN A 164 -2.40 -36.84 -15.27
N ILE A 165 -2.64 -36.83 -13.95
CA ILE A 165 -2.70 -38.05 -13.12
C ILE A 165 -4.15 -38.49 -12.86
N ILE A 166 -5.15 -37.72 -13.28
CA ILE A 166 -6.59 -37.95 -13.02
C ILE A 166 -7.37 -38.34 -14.30
N GLU A 167 -6.69 -38.55 -15.44
CA GLU A 167 -7.28 -39.20 -16.65
C GLU A 167 -6.75 -40.62 -16.82
#